data_AF-A0A0M3IQ37-F1
#
_entry.id   AF-A0A0M3IQ37-F1
#
_cell.length_a   1.000
_cell.length_b   1.000
_cell.length_c   1.000
_cell.angle_alpha   90.00
_cell.angle_beta   90.00
_cell.angle_gamma   90.00
#
_symmetry.space_group_name_H-M   'P 1'
#
loop_
_entity.id
_entity.type
_entity.pdbx_description
1 polymer ?
#
loop_
_entity_poly.entity_id
_entity_poly.type
_entity_poly.pdbx_seq_one_letter_code
_entity_poly.pdbx_strand_id
1 'polypeptide(L)'
;MLLYSTLTCRHMSAEKKFEYLSELIDMVDQRRERIHLILPLLTCCESLADRLKMIFRCSSIGYKDISELEIRMLSRLLLNPMFELYSKKLRSDGATLECMSKVLKSYSIAPEVIWRVVMNWWKLKRSSDIGYYVAADDFAMERWLKVQYEALFGQKKQASHYDAEISLQKLLEFVDKQDAEKVHLFLKLHGFPEDTNFVQIVPRLLELYLENQDWPSLKSLLHMLSLSNRRGASLENHHLMRILQRHIADYGNIPSSVEFAYELRRLFPDAVFHKENFYNSVICARNLFAACLEVEDLHVERVAQSMDLLRTLIKLDLFELQREETISDFFVRVVLTRSLSNRRGASLENHHLMRILQRHIADYGNIPSSVEFAYELRRLFPDAVFHKENFYNSVICARNLFAACLEVEDLHVERVAQSMDLLRTLIKLDLFELQREETISDFFVRVVLTRMNWNEALNTWMKFQSSLDCSNAMVRLLKYAYRGKNHIGIQFGKD
;
A
#
# COMPACT_ATOMS: atom_id res chain seq x y z
N MET A 1 -8.22 -22.48 9.26
CA MET A 1 -8.50 -23.91 8.98
C MET A 1 -9.62 -24.47 9.87
N LEU A 2 -9.58 -24.27 11.19
CA LEU A 2 -10.58 -24.80 12.14
C LEU A 2 -12.03 -24.36 11.85
N LEU A 3 -12.28 -23.06 11.66
CA LEU A 3 -13.63 -22.53 11.40
C LEU A 3 -14.27 -23.11 10.12
N TYR A 4 -13.48 -23.23 9.05
CA TYR A 4 -13.95 -23.79 7.79
C TYR A 4 -14.35 -25.27 7.96
N SER A 5 -13.54 -26.07 8.66
CA SER A 5 -13.88 -27.45 8.99
C SER A 5 -15.16 -27.56 9.82
N THR A 6 -15.36 -26.66 10.79
CA THR A 6 -16.58 -26.62 11.61
C THR A 6 -17.82 -26.26 10.78
N LEU A 7 -17.75 -25.21 9.96
CA LEU A 7 -18.88 -24.75 9.13
C LEU A 7 -19.30 -25.78 8.07
N THR A 8 -18.34 -26.56 7.56
CA THR A 8 -18.57 -27.61 6.54
C THR A 8 -18.90 -28.99 7.12
N CYS A 9 -18.82 -29.18 8.45
CA CYS A 9 -19.09 -30.47 9.08
C CYS A 9 -20.56 -30.91 8.92
N ARG A 10 -20.81 -32.07 8.31
CA ARG A 10 -22.17 -32.56 7.99
C ARG A 10 -22.98 -33.00 9.21
N HIS A 11 -22.32 -33.45 10.27
CA HIS A 11 -22.97 -34.00 11.46
C HIS A 11 -23.30 -32.94 12.53
N MET A 12 -23.01 -31.67 12.25
CA MET A 12 -23.21 -30.58 13.19
C MET A 12 -24.46 -29.77 12.81
N SER A 13 -25.33 -29.49 13.80
CA SER A 13 -26.52 -28.65 13.61
C SER A 13 -26.14 -27.20 13.31
N ALA A 14 -27.04 -26.46 12.66
CA ALA A 14 -26.85 -25.03 12.37
C ALA A 14 -26.60 -24.22 13.65
N GLU A 15 -27.24 -24.59 14.75
CA GLU A 15 -27.07 -23.99 16.08
C GLU A 15 -25.65 -24.16 16.62
N LYS A 16 -25.13 -25.40 16.65
CA LYS A 16 -23.77 -25.68 17.10
C LYS A 16 -22.74 -24.99 16.22
N LYS A 17 -22.96 -24.96 14.89
CA LYS A 17 -22.07 -24.24 13.97
C LYS A 17 -22.05 -22.74 14.25
N PHE A 18 -23.20 -22.16 14.60
CA PHE A 18 -23.30 -20.75 14.97
C PHE A 18 -22.57 -20.44 16.28
N GLU A 19 -22.64 -21.31 17.30
CA GLU A 19 -21.88 -21.15 18.54
C GLU A 19 -20.38 -21.05 18.28
N TYR A 20 -19.81 -22.02 17.54
CA TYR A 20 -18.39 -21.98 17.15
C TYR A 20 -18.05 -20.78 16.27
N LEU A 21 -18.95 -20.37 15.37
CA LEU A 21 -18.75 -19.16 14.59
C LEU A 21 -18.66 -17.96 15.52
N SER A 22 -19.62 -17.79 16.43
CA SER A 22 -19.69 -16.65 17.34
C SER A 22 -18.49 -16.52 18.28
N GLU A 23 -17.87 -17.63 18.67
CA GLU A 23 -16.66 -17.60 19.52
C GLU A 23 -15.39 -17.24 18.73
N LEU A 24 -15.31 -17.66 17.47
CA LEU A 24 -14.12 -17.48 16.64
C LEU A 24 -14.18 -16.25 15.74
N ILE A 25 -15.34 -15.60 15.64
CA ILE A 25 -15.58 -14.57 14.61
C ILE A 25 -14.70 -13.34 14.79
N ASP A 26 -14.39 -12.95 16.03
CA ASP A 26 -13.50 -11.80 16.28
C ASP A 26 -12.05 -12.07 15.90
N MET A 27 -11.65 -13.35 15.90
CA MET A 27 -10.32 -13.77 15.45
C MET A 27 -10.25 -13.93 13.93
N VAL A 28 -11.35 -14.34 13.28
CA VAL A 28 -11.36 -14.73 11.86
C VAL A 28 -11.85 -13.61 10.93
N ASP A 29 -12.74 -12.76 11.42
CA ASP A 29 -13.37 -11.65 10.68
C ASP A 29 -13.78 -10.53 11.64
N GLN A 30 -12.77 -9.89 12.26
CA GLN A 30 -12.96 -8.82 13.24
C GLN A 30 -13.87 -7.67 12.75
N ARG A 31 -13.83 -7.39 11.44
CA ARG A 31 -14.59 -6.29 10.81
C ARG A 31 -15.91 -6.73 10.18
N ARG A 32 -16.24 -8.02 10.19
CA ARG A 32 -17.46 -8.61 9.59
C ARG A 32 -17.60 -8.35 8.09
N GLU A 33 -16.47 -8.27 7.39
CA GLU A 33 -16.40 -8.01 5.95
C GLU A 33 -16.66 -9.29 5.12
N ARG A 34 -16.62 -10.47 5.73
CA ARG A 34 -16.78 -11.77 5.06
C ARG A 34 -18.15 -12.37 5.29
N ILE A 35 -19.19 -11.66 4.84
CA ILE A 35 -20.61 -12.05 4.98
C ILE A 35 -20.89 -13.50 4.53
N HIS A 36 -20.15 -14.02 3.55
CA HIS A 36 -20.30 -15.38 3.04
C HIS A 36 -20.05 -16.48 4.09
N LEU A 37 -19.42 -16.17 5.23
CA LEU A 37 -19.24 -17.10 6.34
C LEU A 37 -20.56 -17.60 6.93
N ILE A 38 -21.68 -16.87 6.72
CA ILE A 38 -22.99 -17.30 7.22
C ILE A 38 -23.73 -18.24 6.25
N LEU A 39 -23.29 -18.36 4.99
CA LEU A 39 -23.96 -19.21 3.99
C LEU A 39 -24.06 -20.68 4.42
N PRO A 40 -22.99 -21.33 4.94
CA PRO A 40 -23.09 -22.70 5.43
C PRO A 40 -24.16 -22.86 6.53
N LEU A 41 -24.34 -21.85 7.39
CA LEU A 41 -25.37 -21.86 8.43
C LEU A 41 -26.77 -21.87 7.82
N LEU A 42 -27.01 -21.01 6.83
CA LEU A 42 -28.31 -20.92 6.15
C LEU A 42 -28.65 -22.20 5.37
N THR A 43 -27.64 -22.84 4.77
CA THR A 43 -27.83 -24.12 4.05
C THR A 43 -28.15 -25.29 4.99
N CYS A 44 -27.70 -25.23 6.25
CA CYS A 44 -27.96 -26.26 7.25
C CYS A 44 -29.32 -26.14 7.93
N CYS A 45 -30.02 -25.01 7.78
CA CYS A 45 -31.36 -24.83 8.32
C CYS A 45 -32.40 -25.58 7.46
N GLU A 46 -33.27 -26.35 8.10
CA GLU A 46 -34.28 -27.17 7.44
C GLU A 46 -35.49 -26.34 6.97
N SER A 47 -35.93 -25.39 7.80
CA SER A 47 -37.11 -24.57 7.52
C SER A 47 -36.78 -23.11 7.20
N LEU A 48 -37.71 -22.42 6.52
CA LEU A 48 -37.63 -20.98 6.29
C LEU A 48 -37.60 -20.19 7.61
N ALA A 49 -38.36 -20.63 8.62
CA ALA A 49 -38.37 -20.00 9.93
C ALA A 49 -37.00 -20.07 10.61
N ASP A 50 -36.31 -21.20 10.50
CA ASP A 50 -34.97 -21.37 11.08
C ASP A 50 -33.93 -20.53 10.34
N ARG A 51 -34.04 -20.41 9.01
CA ARG A 51 -33.18 -19.51 8.21
C ARG A 51 -33.34 -18.06 8.65
N LEU A 52 -34.57 -17.58 8.85
CA LEU A 52 -34.84 -16.22 9.31
C LEU A 52 -34.28 -15.97 10.73
N LYS A 53 -34.47 -16.92 11.66
CA LYS A 53 -33.85 -16.85 12.99
C LYS A 53 -32.32 -16.82 12.92
N MET A 54 -31.72 -17.63 12.05
CA MET A 54 -30.28 -17.67 11.86
C MET A 54 -29.75 -16.35 11.29
N ILE A 55 -30.45 -15.75 10.33
CA ILE A 55 -30.12 -14.41 9.80
C ILE A 55 -30.14 -13.37 10.91
N PHE A 56 -31.17 -13.36 11.76
CA PHE A 56 -31.25 -12.42 12.88
C PHE A 56 -30.10 -12.59 13.88
N ARG A 57 -29.70 -13.82 14.18
CA ARG A 57 -28.53 -14.10 15.03
C ARG A 57 -27.22 -13.65 14.37
N CYS A 58 -27.05 -13.89 13.08
CA CYS A 58 -25.90 -13.40 12.31
C CYS A 58 -25.84 -11.86 12.31
N SER A 59 -26.98 -11.20 12.13
CA SER A 59 -27.10 -9.73 12.24
C SER A 59 -26.69 -9.23 13.63
N SER A 60 -27.05 -9.96 14.68
CA SER A 60 -26.71 -9.62 16.08
C SER A 60 -25.20 -9.66 16.35
N ILE A 61 -24.44 -10.55 15.68
CA ILE A 61 -22.98 -10.63 15.79
C ILE A 61 -22.25 -9.71 14.79
N GLY A 62 -22.98 -8.89 14.03
CA GLY A 62 -22.43 -7.83 13.17
C GLY A 62 -22.62 -8.01 11.66
N TYR A 63 -23.13 -9.16 11.20
CA TYR A 63 -23.44 -9.40 9.78
C TYR A 63 -24.79 -8.80 9.37
N LYS A 64 -24.83 -7.48 9.26
CA LYS A 64 -26.08 -6.70 9.08
C LYS A 64 -26.57 -6.61 7.64
N ASP A 65 -25.69 -6.77 6.66
CA ASP A 65 -26.01 -6.56 5.25
C ASP A 65 -26.07 -7.88 4.46
N ILE A 66 -27.24 -8.51 4.47
CA ILE A 66 -27.47 -9.74 3.69
C ILE A 66 -27.52 -9.49 2.16
N SER A 67 -27.51 -8.23 1.70
CA SER A 67 -27.54 -7.93 0.25
C SER A 67 -26.22 -8.24 -0.46
N GLU A 68 -25.14 -8.40 0.32
CA GLU A 68 -23.81 -8.81 -0.15
C GLU A 68 -23.68 -10.33 -0.32
N LEU A 69 -24.65 -11.11 0.15
CA LEU A 69 -24.70 -12.55 -0.13
C LEU A 69 -24.96 -12.81 -1.62
N GLU A 70 -24.42 -13.93 -2.11
CA GLU A 70 -24.65 -14.36 -3.49
C GLU A 70 -26.17 -14.54 -3.73
N ILE A 71 -26.68 -13.80 -4.72
CA ILE A 71 -28.12 -13.61 -4.91
C ILE A 71 -28.84 -14.89 -5.35
N ARG A 72 -28.18 -15.80 -6.08
CA ARG A 72 -28.81 -17.10 -6.43
C ARG A 72 -29.01 -17.94 -5.18
N MET A 73 -28.05 -17.97 -4.26
CA MET A 73 -28.19 -18.65 -2.99
C MET A 73 -29.30 -18.03 -2.14
N LEU A 74 -29.34 -16.70 -2.06
CA LEU A 74 -30.38 -15.98 -1.31
C LEU A 74 -31.77 -16.19 -1.93
N SER A 75 -31.87 -16.19 -3.26
CA SER A 75 -33.11 -16.47 -3.99
C SER A 75 -33.63 -17.87 -3.67
N ARG A 76 -32.76 -18.88 -3.69
CA ARG A 76 -33.14 -20.28 -3.45
C ARG A 76 -33.48 -20.57 -1.99
N LEU A 77 -32.70 -20.04 -1.05
CA LEU A 77 -32.82 -20.38 0.37
C LEU A 77 -33.87 -19.53 1.11
N LEU A 78 -34.10 -18.30 0.64
CA LEU A 78 -34.91 -17.31 1.34
C LEU A 78 -36.01 -16.71 0.46
N LEU A 79 -35.68 -16.04 -0.64
CA LEU A 79 -36.63 -15.16 -1.35
C LEU A 79 -37.75 -15.93 -2.06
N ASN A 80 -37.43 -16.95 -2.86
CA ASN A 80 -38.44 -17.80 -3.51
C ASN A 80 -39.31 -18.52 -2.45
N PRO A 81 -38.75 -19.20 -1.42
CA PRO A 81 -39.56 -19.81 -0.36
C PRO A 81 -40.48 -18.83 0.38
N MET A 82 -40.01 -17.61 0.68
CA MET A 82 -40.85 -16.57 1.30
C MET A 82 -41.97 -16.17 0.36
N PHE A 83 -41.65 -15.87 -0.90
CA PHE A 83 -42.63 -15.41 -1.87
C PHE A 83 -43.72 -16.45 -2.10
N GLU A 84 -43.36 -17.72 -2.33
CA GLU A 84 -44.30 -18.81 -2.53
C GLU A 84 -45.18 -19.09 -1.30
N LEU A 85 -44.64 -18.91 -0.09
CA LEU A 85 -45.40 -19.07 1.15
C LEU A 85 -46.46 -17.98 1.29
N TYR A 86 -46.11 -16.74 0.98
CA TYR A 86 -46.98 -15.58 1.17
C TYR A 86 -47.91 -15.34 -0.02
N SER A 87 -47.52 -15.66 -1.26
CA SER A 87 -48.36 -15.53 -2.45
C SER A 87 -49.58 -16.47 -2.40
N LYS A 88 -49.45 -17.63 -1.76
CA LYS A 88 -50.60 -18.52 -1.49
C LYS A 88 -51.65 -17.86 -0.58
N LYS A 89 -51.23 -16.95 0.30
CA LYS A 89 -52.10 -16.23 1.23
C LYS A 89 -52.57 -14.89 0.68
N LEU A 90 -51.73 -14.22 -0.10
CA LEU A 90 -51.93 -12.87 -0.62
C LEU A 90 -52.13 -12.95 -2.14
N ARG A 91 -53.32 -12.58 -2.61
CA ARG A 91 -53.72 -12.67 -4.03
C ARG A 91 -53.04 -11.65 -4.96
N SER A 92 -51.95 -11.01 -4.52
CA SER A 92 -51.22 -10.00 -5.30
C SER A 92 -49.73 -10.03 -4.97
N ASP A 93 -48.90 -10.15 -6.00
CA ASP A 93 -47.44 -10.14 -5.91
C ASP A 93 -46.90 -8.89 -5.21
N GLY A 94 -47.51 -7.72 -5.44
CA GLY A 94 -47.13 -6.48 -4.75
C GLY A 94 -47.39 -6.54 -3.24
N ALA A 95 -48.53 -7.11 -2.83
CA ALA A 95 -48.85 -7.33 -1.42
C ALA A 95 -47.92 -8.38 -0.79
N THR A 96 -47.53 -9.40 -1.56
CA THR A 96 -46.55 -10.42 -1.16
C THR A 96 -45.18 -9.80 -0.89
N LEU A 97 -44.67 -8.95 -1.80
CA LEU A 97 -43.40 -8.23 -1.61
C LEU A 97 -43.44 -7.31 -0.37
N GLU A 98 -44.57 -6.64 -0.15
CA GLU A 98 -44.76 -5.80 1.05
C GLU A 98 -44.77 -6.62 2.34
N CYS A 99 -45.42 -7.79 2.33
CA CYS A 99 -45.41 -8.71 3.46
C CYS A 99 -44.00 -9.25 3.73
N MET A 100 -43.26 -9.65 2.69
CA MET A 100 -41.87 -10.07 2.81
C MET A 100 -40.99 -8.98 3.43
N SER A 101 -41.15 -7.73 2.98
CA SER A 101 -40.44 -6.58 3.54
C SER A 101 -40.72 -6.40 5.04
N LYS A 102 -42.00 -6.48 5.46
CA LYS A 102 -42.37 -6.42 6.88
C LYS A 102 -41.76 -7.54 7.70
N VAL A 103 -41.73 -8.77 7.17
CA VAL A 103 -41.10 -9.91 7.83
C VAL A 103 -39.59 -9.71 7.96
N LEU A 104 -38.89 -9.33 6.89
CA LEU A 104 -37.45 -9.08 6.94
C LEU A 104 -37.11 -7.95 7.93
N LYS A 105 -37.93 -6.90 8.00
CA LYS A 105 -37.81 -5.85 9.02
C LYS A 105 -37.94 -6.39 10.44
N SER A 106 -38.87 -7.32 10.71
CA SER A 106 -39.01 -7.92 12.05
C SER A 106 -37.80 -8.77 12.48
N TYR A 107 -36.97 -9.22 11.52
CA TYR A 107 -35.70 -9.90 11.77
C TYR A 107 -34.49 -8.94 11.72
N SER A 108 -34.72 -7.64 11.96
CA SER A 108 -33.67 -6.60 12.06
C SER A 108 -32.85 -6.38 10.79
N ILE A 109 -33.46 -6.57 9.62
CA ILE A 109 -32.84 -6.21 8.34
C ILE A 109 -33.30 -4.80 7.97
N ALA A 110 -32.33 -3.92 7.71
CA ALA A 110 -32.61 -2.52 7.40
C ALA A 110 -33.41 -2.37 6.09
N PRO A 111 -34.34 -1.39 5.98
CA PRO A 111 -35.15 -1.19 4.78
C PRO A 111 -34.34 -1.03 3.48
N GLU A 112 -33.18 -0.38 3.56
CA GLU A 112 -32.27 -0.14 2.44
C GLU A 112 -31.60 -1.45 1.96
N VAL A 113 -31.30 -2.35 2.90
CA VAL A 113 -30.79 -3.70 2.60
C VAL A 113 -31.87 -4.53 1.94
N ILE A 114 -33.11 -4.48 2.44
CA ILE A 114 -34.25 -5.19 1.84
C ILE A 114 -34.47 -4.71 0.41
N TRP A 115 -34.42 -3.39 0.17
CA TRP A 115 -34.53 -2.84 -1.17
C TRP A 115 -33.43 -3.35 -2.11
N ARG A 116 -32.16 -3.35 -1.65
CA ARG A 116 -31.02 -3.90 -2.41
C ARG A 116 -31.19 -5.39 -2.73
N VAL A 117 -31.63 -6.19 -1.76
CA VAL A 117 -31.90 -7.62 -1.94
C VAL A 117 -32.95 -7.85 -3.03
N VAL A 118 -34.09 -7.16 -2.97
CA VAL A 118 -35.16 -7.31 -3.97
C VAL A 118 -34.72 -6.76 -5.33
N MET A 119 -33.93 -5.69 -5.37
CA MET A 119 -33.36 -5.15 -6.62
C MET A 119 -32.40 -6.15 -7.27
N ASN A 120 -31.52 -6.79 -6.50
CA ASN A 120 -30.62 -7.83 -7.00
C ASN A 120 -31.40 -9.06 -7.47
N TRP A 121 -32.47 -9.42 -6.77
CA TRP A 121 -33.36 -10.53 -7.17
C TRP A 121 -34.09 -10.23 -8.49
N TRP A 122 -34.54 -9.00 -8.68
CA TRP A 122 -35.14 -8.55 -9.95
C TRP A 122 -34.13 -8.54 -11.10
N LYS A 123 -32.90 -8.07 -10.85
CA LYS A 123 -31.80 -8.14 -11.83
C LYS A 123 -31.49 -9.59 -12.24
N LEU A 124 -31.47 -10.53 -11.28
CA LEU A 124 -31.23 -11.94 -11.54
C LEU A 124 -32.27 -12.54 -12.51
N LYS A 125 -33.53 -12.11 -12.39
CA LYS A 125 -34.60 -12.53 -13.31
C LYS A 125 -34.41 -11.99 -14.73
N ARG A 126 -33.80 -10.80 -14.88
CA ARG A 126 -33.61 -10.10 -16.16
C ARG A 126 -32.27 -10.37 -16.85
N SER A 127 -31.27 -10.85 -16.12
CA SER A 127 -29.98 -11.24 -16.69
C SER A 127 -30.13 -12.47 -17.57
N SER A 128 -29.46 -12.48 -18.73
CA SER A 128 -29.53 -13.45 -19.83
C SER A 128 -29.02 -14.89 -19.52
N ASP A 129 -29.03 -15.31 -18.25
CA ASP A 129 -28.91 -16.71 -17.87
C ASP A 129 -30.26 -17.40 -18.03
N ILE A 130 -30.45 -18.01 -19.20
CA ILE A 130 -31.62 -18.83 -19.52
C ILE A 130 -31.82 -19.88 -18.39
N GLY A 131 -32.91 -19.76 -17.63
CA GLY A 131 -33.41 -20.83 -16.76
C GLY A 131 -33.39 -20.61 -15.24
N TYR A 132 -33.05 -19.43 -14.73
CA TYR A 132 -33.11 -19.19 -13.28
C TYR A 132 -34.53 -18.79 -12.82
N TYR A 133 -35.12 -19.57 -11.89
CA TYR A 133 -36.47 -19.35 -11.39
C TYR A 133 -36.54 -18.22 -10.35
N VAL A 134 -37.34 -17.21 -10.64
CA VAL A 134 -37.74 -16.13 -9.71
C VAL A 134 -39.26 -16.10 -9.66
N ALA A 135 -39.81 -16.29 -8.46
CA ALA A 135 -41.25 -16.51 -8.26
C ALA A 135 -42.13 -15.28 -8.50
N ALA A 136 -41.58 -14.07 -8.34
CA ALA A 136 -42.34 -12.81 -8.42
C ALA A 136 -42.47 -12.29 -9.85
N ASP A 137 -43.62 -11.69 -10.20
CA ASP A 137 -43.84 -11.02 -11.48
C ASP A 137 -42.96 -9.78 -11.70
N ASP A 138 -42.54 -9.54 -12.94
CA ASP A 138 -41.60 -8.45 -13.29
C ASP A 138 -42.20 -7.07 -13.06
N PHE A 139 -43.47 -6.89 -13.41
CA PHE A 139 -44.15 -5.62 -13.29
C PHE A 139 -44.46 -5.31 -11.82
N ALA A 140 -44.83 -6.32 -11.04
CA ALA A 140 -45.00 -6.20 -9.60
C ALA A 140 -43.69 -5.80 -8.89
N MET A 141 -42.57 -6.44 -9.24
CA MET A 141 -41.25 -6.11 -8.70
C MET A 141 -40.81 -4.68 -9.07
N GLU A 142 -40.92 -4.30 -10.34
CA GLU A 142 -40.55 -2.95 -10.81
C GLU A 142 -41.36 -1.87 -10.08
N ARG A 143 -42.69 -2.06 -9.99
CA ARG A 143 -43.57 -1.11 -9.29
C ARG A 143 -43.21 -1.01 -7.81
N TRP A 144 -43.03 -2.15 -7.13
CA TRP A 144 -42.68 -2.15 -5.71
C TRP A 144 -41.33 -1.47 -5.47
N LEU A 145 -40.31 -1.77 -6.30
CA LEU A 145 -38.98 -1.16 -6.19
C LEU A 145 -39.02 0.36 -6.39
N LYS A 146 -39.81 0.87 -7.35
CA LYS A 146 -39.97 2.32 -7.56
C LYS A 146 -40.61 3.01 -6.35
N VAL A 147 -41.73 2.48 -5.86
CA VAL A 147 -42.45 3.03 -4.71
C VAL A 147 -41.56 3.05 -3.45
N GLN A 148 -40.85 1.95 -3.19
CA GLN A 148 -39.95 1.88 -2.04
C GLN A 148 -38.71 2.74 -2.23
N TYR A 149 -38.21 2.91 -3.46
CA TYR A 149 -37.09 3.80 -3.74
C TYR A 149 -37.47 5.26 -3.44
N GLU A 150 -38.65 5.70 -3.87
CA GLU A 150 -39.15 7.04 -3.55
C GLU A 150 -39.40 7.22 -2.04
N ALA A 151 -39.87 6.18 -1.34
CA ALA A 151 -40.09 6.26 0.10
C ALA A 151 -38.78 6.28 0.92
N LEU A 152 -37.75 5.54 0.48
CA LEU A 152 -36.48 5.37 1.20
C LEU A 152 -35.43 6.42 0.80
N PHE A 153 -35.37 6.78 -0.48
CA PHE A 153 -34.36 7.64 -1.08
C PHE A 153 -34.94 8.90 -1.73
N GLY A 154 -36.26 8.96 -1.93
CA GLY A 154 -36.92 10.18 -2.37
C GLY A 154 -36.82 11.24 -1.28
N GLN A 155 -36.27 12.39 -1.64
CA GLN A 155 -36.26 13.56 -0.76
C GLN A 155 -37.70 13.83 -0.31
N LYS A 156 -37.94 13.88 1.01
CA LYS A 156 -39.17 14.48 1.54
C LYS A 156 -39.25 15.88 0.95
N LYS A 157 -40.10 16.09 -0.05
CA LYS A 157 -40.56 17.43 -0.44
C LYS A 157 -41.38 17.97 0.72
N GLN A 158 -40.70 18.48 1.75
CA GLN A 158 -41.32 19.47 2.62
C GLN A 158 -41.54 20.70 1.75
N ALA A 159 -42.81 20.99 1.48
CA ALA A 159 -43.23 22.30 1.04
C ALA A 159 -42.69 23.31 2.07
N SER A 160 -41.68 24.08 1.70
CA SER A 160 -41.26 25.25 2.46
C SER A 160 -41.38 26.45 1.53
N HIS A 161 -42.40 27.24 1.80
CA HIS A 161 -42.41 28.66 1.48
C HIS A 161 -41.30 29.28 2.33
N TYR A 162 -40.14 29.60 1.76
CA TYR A 162 -39.14 30.46 2.41
C TYR A 162 -38.41 31.28 1.35
N ASP A 163 -38.25 32.57 1.67
CA ASP A 163 -37.71 33.64 0.84
C ASP A 163 -36.40 33.28 0.11
N ALA A 164 -36.43 33.42 -1.20
CA ALA A 164 -35.32 33.13 -2.10
C ALA A 164 -34.10 34.07 -1.95
N GLU A 165 -34.19 35.14 -1.15
CA GLU A 165 -33.15 36.17 -1.09
C GLU A 165 -31.99 35.88 -0.10
N ILE A 166 -32.08 34.84 0.75
CA ILE A 166 -31.10 34.62 1.84
C ILE A 166 -30.18 33.39 1.62
N SER A 167 -30.32 32.63 0.52
CA SER A 167 -29.67 31.31 0.40
C SER A 167 -28.25 31.32 -0.17
N LEU A 168 -27.98 32.01 -1.29
CA LEU A 168 -26.65 31.99 -1.93
C LEU A 168 -25.62 32.79 -1.14
N GLN A 169 -25.98 33.97 -0.61
CA GLN A 169 -25.07 34.82 0.17
C GLN A 169 -24.56 34.12 1.43
N LYS A 170 -25.42 33.37 2.14
CA LYS A 170 -25.02 32.59 3.31
C LYS A 170 -24.10 31.43 2.96
N LEU A 171 -24.38 30.73 1.85
CA LEU A 171 -23.49 29.67 1.37
C LEU A 171 -22.10 30.23 1.06
N LEU A 172 -22.03 31.35 0.35
CA LEU A 172 -20.77 32.04 0.07
C LEU A 172 -20.05 32.48 1.35
N GLU A 173 -20.79 33.03 2.32
CA GLU A 173 -20.21 33.43 3.61
C GLU A 173 -19.61 32.24 4.38
N PHE A 174 -20.26 31.07 4.39
CA PHE A 174 -19.71 29.87 5.01
C PHE A 174 -18.49 29.33 4.28
N VAL A 175 -18.49 29.37 2.93
CA VAL A 175 -17.35 28.98 2.11
C VAL A 175 -16.16 29.94 2.30
N ASP A 176 -16.40 31.26 2.37
CA ASP A 176 -15.39 32.28 2.62
C ASP A 176 -14.78 32.14 4.02
N LYS A 177 -15.58 31.72 5.01
CA LYS A 177 -15.12 31.42 6.38
C LYS A 177 -14.43 30.06 6.52
N GLN A 178 -14.34 29.27 5.44
CA GLN A 178 -13.84 27.89 5.46
C GLN A 178 -14.54 26.99 6.51
N ASP A 179 -15.82 27.23 6.79
CA ASP A 179 -16.59 26.45 7.76
C ASP A 179 -17.28 25.25 7.10
N ALA A 180 -16.51 24.19 6.89
CA ALA A 180 -16.93 23.02 6.12
C ALA A 180 -18.15 22.30 6.72
N GLU A 181 -18.28 22.27 8.05
CA GLU A 181 -19.44 21.65 8.72
C GLU A 181 -20.72 22.44 8.46
N LYS A 182 -20.69 23.77 8.57
CA LYS A 182 -21.86 24.61 8.28
C LYS A 182 -22.23 24.56 6.79
N VAL A 183 -21.25 24.52 5.90
CA VAL A 183 -21.49 24.30 4.47
C VAL A 183 -22.19 22.95 4.25
N HIS A 184 -21.71 21.88 4.87
CA HIS A 184 -22.31 20.55 4.73
C HIS A 184 -23.74 20.48 5.28
N LEU A 185 -23.97 21.02 6.46
CA LEU A 185 -25.31 21.12 7.07
C LEU A 185 -26.26 21.94 6.17
N PHE A 186 -25.80 23.08 5.66
CA PHE A 186 -26.58 23.93 4.78
C PHE A 186 -26.98 23.20 3.49
N LEU A 187 -26.03 22.60 2.79
CA LEU A 187 -26.29 21.88 1.53
C LEU A 187 -27.17 20.65 1.76
N LYS A 188 -27.04 19.97 2.89
CA LYS A 188 -27.88 18.82 3.25
C LYS A 188 -29.34 19.22 3.54
N LEU A 189 -29.55 20.39 4.15
CA LEU A 189 -30.87 20.90 4.51
C LEU A 189 -31.57 21.59 3.34
N HIS A 190 -30.83 22.32 2.52
CA HIS A 190 -31.39 23.24 1.52
C HIS A 190 -31.03 22.88 0.07
N GLY A 191 -30.04 22.02 -0.16
CA GLY A 191 -29.49 21.78 -1.49
C GLY A 191 -28.70 22.97 -2.04
N PHE A 192 -28.36 22.91 -3.32
CA PHE A 192 -27.76 24.06 -4.01
C PHE A 192 -28.83 25.11 -4.34
N PRO A 193 -28.60 26.40 -4.01
CA PRO A 193 -29.42 27.52 -4.49
C PRO A 193 -29.61 27.50 -6.01
N GLU A 194 -30.75 27.96 -6.52
CA GLU A 194 -31.04 27.93 -7.97
C GLU A 194 -30.10 28.81 -8.81
N ASP A 195 -29.60 29.89 -8.21
CA ASP A 195 -28.68 30.87 -8.78
C ASP A 195 -27.18 30.52 -8.57
N THR A 196 -26.88 29.30 -8.12
CA THR A 196 -25.50 28.87 -7.85
C THR A 196 -24.65 28.89 -9.12
N ASN A 197 -23.59 29.70 -9.12
CA ASN A 197 -22.54 29.62 -10.13
C ASN A 197 -21.59 28.46 -9.82
N PHE A 198 -21.89 27.29 -10.37
CA PHE A 198 -21.12 26.08 -10.16
C PHE A 198 -19.65 26.20 -10.58
N VAL A 199 -19.35 26.95 -11.64
CA VAL A 199 -17.97 27.12 -12.13
C VAL A 199 -17.08 27.79 -11.07
N GLN A 200 -17.63 28.76 -10.33
CA GLN A 200 -16.88 29.47 -9.30
C GLN A 200 -16.85 28.74 -7.96
N ILE A 201 -17.97 28.11 -7.57
CA ILE A 201 -18.11 27.57 -6.22
C ILE A 201 -17.63 26.13 -6.10
N VAL A 202 -17.73 25.31 -7.16
CA VAL A 202 -17.39 23.87 -7.10
C VAL A 202 -15.91 23.64 -6.79
N PRO A 203 -14.94 24.34 -7.42
CA PRO A 203 -13.53 24.17 -7.05
C PRO A 203 -13.27 24.47 -5.58
N ARG A 204 -13.84 25.57 -5.07
CA ARG A 204 -13.68 26.01 -3.67
C ARG A 204 -14.33 25.03 -2.68
N LEU A 205 -15.53 24.55 -2.98
CA LEU A 205 -16.23 23.56 -2.17
C LEU A 205 -15.48 22.23 -2.17
N LEU A 206 -14.99 21.80 -3.32
CA LEU A 206 -14.27 20.54 -3.44
C LEU A 206 -12.98 20.59 -2.62
N GLU A 207 -12.20 21.67 -2.71
CA GLU A 207 -11.00 21.85 -1.88
C GLU A 207 -11.34 21.86 -0.38
N LEU A 208 -12.36 22.63 0.02
CA LEU A 208 -12.79 22.70 1.41
C LEU A 208 -13.14 21.32 2.00
N TYR A 209 -13.83 20.48 1.22
CA TYR A 209 -14.20 19.13 1.65
C TYR A 209 -13.05 18.13 1.60
N LEU A 210 -12.17 18.22 0.60
CA LEU A 210 -11.00 17.34 0.50
C LEU A 210 -10.03 17.54 1.66
N GLU A 211 -9.97 18.76 2.22
CA GLU A 211 -9.09 19.10 3.34
C GLU A 211 -9.72 18.84 4.71
N ASN A 212 -11.01 19.17 4.88
CA ASN A 212 -11.59 19.35 6.21
C ASN A 212 -12.78 18.43 6.54
N GLN A 213 -13.22 17.56 5.62
CA GLN A 213 -14.42 16.72 5.83
C GLN A 213 -14.12 15.23 5.74
N ASP A 214 -14.97 14.43 6.38
CA ASP A 214 -14.92 12.98 6.33
C ASP A 214 -15.48 12.41 5.01
N TRP A 215 -15.11 11.16 4.70
CA TRP A 215 -15.54 10.49 3.47
C TRP A 215 -17.06 10.43 3.25
N PRO A 216 -17.89 10.12 4.27
CA PRO A 216 -19.34 10.18 4.14
C PRO A 216 -19.84 11.55 3.66
N SER A 217 -19.32 12.64 4.22
CA SER A 217 -19.71 14.00 3.85
C SER A 217 -19.24 14.36 2.43
N LEU A 218 -18.02 13.97 2.05
CA LEU A 218 -17.50 14.14 0.69
C LEU A 218 -18.30 13.32 -0.33
N LYS A 219 -18.62 12.05 -0.06
CA LYS A 219 -19.47 11.23 -0.94
C LYS A 219 -20.86 11.83 -1.10
N SER A 220 -21.43 12.34 -0.01
CA SER A 220 -22.71 13.06 -0.08
C SER A 220 -22.61 14.31 -0.98
N LEU A 221 -21.52 15.07 -0.90
CA LEU A 221 -21.28 16.21 -1.80
C LEU A 221 -21.16 15.78 -3.26
N LEU A 222 -20.37 14.74 -3.55
CA LEU A 222 -20.20 14.24 -4.93
C LEU A 222 -21.52 13.75 -5.54
N HIS A 223 -22.39 13.12 -4.73
CA HIS A 223 -23.75 12.80 -5.17
C HIS A 223 -24.59 14.06 -5.44
N MET A 224 -24.53 15.08 -4.58
CA MET A 224 -25.24 16.35 -4.83
C MET A 224 -24.75 17.06 -6.10
N LEU A 225 -23.43 17.04 -6.35
CA LEU A 225 -22.81 17.60 -7.55
C LEU A 225 -23.20 16.81 -8.81
N SER A 226 -23.14 15.48 -8.78
CA SER A 226 -23.55 14.65 -9.93
C SER A 226 -25.02 14.82 -10.31
N LEU A 227 -25.91 14.95 -9.32
CA LEU A 227 -27.33 15.29 -9.56
C LEU A 227 -27.51 16.68 -10.17
N SER A 228 -26.59 17.60 -9.85
CA SER A 228 -26.57 18.99 -10.35
C SER A 228 -25.78 19.14 -11.65
N ASN A 229 -25.25 18.07 -12.25
CA ASN A 229 -24.45 18.15 -13.47
C ASN A 229 -25.23 18.79 -14.64
N ARG A 230 -26.55 18.55 -14.72
CA ARG A 230 -27.46 19.20 -15.68
C ARG A 230 -27.58 20.72 -15.50
N ARG A 231 -27.19 21.25 -14.34
CA ARG A 231 -27.17 22.69 -14.01
C ARG A 231 -25.79 23.32 -14.17
N GLY A 232 -24.82 22.61 -14.76
CA GLY A 232 -23.46 23.12 -14.99
C GLY A 232 -22.47 22.78 -13.87
N ALA A 233 -22.84 21.91 -12.92
CA ALA A 233 -21.93 21.36 -11.91
C ALA A 233 -20.98 20.30 -12.50
N SER A 234 -20.26 20.67 -13.55
CA SER A 234 -19.30 19.79 -14.20
C SER A 234 -18.00 19.76 -13.41
N LEU A 235 -17.48 18.55 -13.20
CA LEU A 235 -16.11 18.37 -12.73
C LEU A 235 -15.23 18.09 -13.94
N GLU A 236 -14.06 18.71 -13.97
CA GLU A 236 -13.00 18.33 -14.89
C GLU A 236 -12.25 17.08 -14.41
N ASN A 237 -11.55 16.43 -15.34
CA ASN A 237 -10.76 15.22 -15.09
C ASN A 237 -9.74 15.39 -13.93
N HIS A 238 -9.10 16.55 -13.83
CA HIS A 238 -8.09 16.80 -12.82
C HIS A 238 -8.69 16.90 -11.39
N HIS A 239 -9.96 17.32 -11.26
CA HIS A 239 -10.69 17.25 -9.99
C HIS A 239 -10.90 15.80 -9.55
N LEU A 240 -11.25 14.90 -10.48
CA LEU A 240 -11.40 13.48 -10.19
C LEU A 240 -10.07 12.86 -9.72
N MET A 241 -8.95 13.27 -10.29
CA MET A 241 -7.63 12.83 -9.82
C MET A 241 -7.31 13.29 -8.40
N ARG A 242 -7.68 14.52 -8.02
CA ARG A 242 -7.50 14.99 -6.63
C ARG A 242 -8.37 14.20 -5.64
N ILE A 243 -9.59 13.86 -6.03
CA ILE A 243 -10.46 12.99 -5.22
C ILE A 243 -9.83 11.60 -5.06
N LEU A 244 -9.31 11.01 -6.14
CA LEU A 244 -8.59 9.73 -6.09
C LEU A 244 -7.32 9.81 -5.25
N GLN A 245 -6.58 10.92 -5.32
CA GLN A 245 -5.39 11.14 -4.51
C GLN A 245 -5.74 11.10 -3.03
N ARG A 246 -6.81 11.79 -2.62
CA ARG A 246 -7.30 11.75 -1.24
C ARG A 246 -7.73 10.34 -0.83
N HIS A 247 -8.41 9.61 -1.73
CA HIS A 247 -8.82 8.22 -1.49
C HIS A 247 -7.63 7.31 -1.22
N ILE A 248 -6.56 7.44 -2.00
CA ILE A 248 -5.32 6.67 -1.80
C ILE A 248 -4.63 7.07 -0.49
N ALA A 249 -4.61 8.36 -0.15
CA ALA A 249 -4.01 8.83 1.10
C ALA A 249 -4.72 8.26 2.34
N ASP A 250 -6.06 8.20 2.32
CA ASP A 250 -6.84 7.78 3.49
C ASP A 250 -6.96 6.25 3.62
N TYR A 251 -7.03 5.51 2.50
CA TYR A 251 -7.24 4.06 2.52
C TYR A 251 -5.98 3.24 2.21
N GLY A 252 -4.95 3.84 1.60
CA GLY A 252 -3.67 3.19 1.26
C GLY A 252 -3.75 2.06 0.22
N ASN A 253 -4.96 1.68 -0.22
CA ASN A 253 -5.26 0.58 -1.12
C ASN A 253 -5.48 1.12 -2.56
N ILE A 254 -4.53 0.83 -3.44
CA ILE A 254 -4.58 1.25 -4.85
C ILE A 254 -5.65 0.46 -5.62
N PRO A 255 -5.77 -0.87 -5.50
CA PRO A 255 -6.87 -1.63 -6.12
C PRO A 255 -8.28 -1.08 -5.84
N SER A 256 -8.62 -0.70 -4.61
CA SER A 256 -9.94 -0.11 -4.32
C SER A 256 -10.10 1.27 -4.97
N SER A 257 -9.01 2.02 -5.13
CA SER A 257 -9.00 3.31 -5.82
C SER A 257 -9.19 3.15 -7.34
N VAL A 258 -8.76 2.03 -7.91
CA VAL A 258 -9.07 1.66 -9.31
C VAL A 258 -10.58 1.46 -9.47
N GLU A 259 -11.23 0.69 -8.59
CA GLU A 259 -12.68 0.50 -8.61
C GLU A 259 -13.42 1.84 -8.42
N PHE A 260 -12.94 2.67 -7.49
CA PHE A 260 -13.50 3.99 -7.23
C PHE A 260 -13.35 4.94 -8.43
N ALA A 261 -12.27 4.82 -9.22
CA ALA A 261 -12.12 5.60 -10.45
C ALA A 261 -13.25 5.29 -11.46
N TYR A 262 -13.67 4.03 -11.58
CA TYR A 262 -14.83 3.67 -12.39
C TYR A 262 -16.14 4.26 -11.82
N GLU A 263 -16.30 4.30 -10.49
CA GLU A 263 -17.45 4.93 -9.85
C GLU A 263 -17.51 6.43 -10.12
N LEU A 264 -16.40 7.15 -9.92
CA LEU A 264 -16.28 8.57 -10.22
C LEU A 264 -16.60 8.87 -11.69
N ARG A 265 -16.08 8.04 -12.60
CA ARG A 265 -16.35 8.17 -14.04
C ARG A 265 -17.83 7.96 -14.38
N ARG A 266 -18.54 7.13 -13.61
CA ARG A 266 -19.98 6.92 -13.76
C ARG A 266 -20.79 8.09 -13.22
N LEU A 267 -20.34 8.72 -12.13
CA LEU A 267 -20.98 9.91 -11.55
C LEU A 267 -20.78 11.16 -12.42
N PHE A 268 -19.60 11.28 -13.04
CA PHE A 268 -19.20 12.45 -13.83
C PHE A 268 -18.75 12.01 -15.23
N PRO A 269 -19.72 11.70 -16.13
CA PRO A 269 -19.39 11.10 -17.41
C PRO A 269 -18.66 12.03 -18.39
N ASP A 270 -18.74 13.34 -18.17
CA ASP A 270 -18.16 14.36 -19.03
C ASP A 270 -16.79 14.86 -18.53
N ALA A 271 -16.34 14.36 -17.37
CA ALA A 271 -15.08 14.72 -16.74
C ALA A 271 -13.88 14.02 -17.40
N VAL A 272 -13.72 14.21 -18.71
CA VAL A 272 -12.66 13.61 -19.52
C VAL A 272 -11.48 14.56 -19.74
N PHE A 273 -10.37 14.00 -20.18
CA PHE A 273 -9.17 14.72 -20.51
C PHE A 273 -9.42 15.61 -21.75
N HIS A 274 -9.09 16.89 -21.60
CA HIS A 274 -9.07 17.86 -22.68
C HIS A 274 -7.68 18.51 -22.72
N LYS A 275 -7.17 18.79 -23.94
CA LYS A 275 -5.83 19.39 -24.12
C LYS A 275 -5.68 20.73 -23.39
N GLU A 276 -6.77 21.49 -23.27
CA GLU A 276 -6.82 22.76 -22.55
C GLU A 276 -6.44 22.59 -21.06
N ASN A 277 -6.72 21.42 -20.48
CA ASN A 277 -6.46 21.09 -19.08
C ASN A 277 -5.20 20.24 -18.88
N PHE A 278 -4.34 20.15 -19.90
CA PHE A 278 -3.17 19.28 -19.88
C PHE A 278 -2.26 19.53 -18.67
N TYR A 279 -1.92 20.80 -18.40
CA TYR A 279 -1.01 21.15 -17.30
C TYR A 279 -1.57 20.75 -15.93
N ASN A 280 -2.84 21.07 -15.67
CA ASN A 280 -3.52 20.67 -14.43
C ASN A 280 -3.60 19.16 -14.28
N SER A 281 -3.85 18.45 -15.39
CA SER A 281 -3.90 16.99 -15.43
C SER A 281 -2.55 16.37 -15.07
N VAL A 282 -1.45 16.89 -15.64
CA VAL A 282 -0.09 16.40 -15.34
C VAL A 282 0.28 16.64 -13.88
N ILE A 283 -0.02 17.82 -13.32
CA ILE A 283 0.22 18.11 -11.91
C ILE A 283 -0.59 17.18 -11.01
N CYS A 284 -1.89 17.04 -11.25
CA CYS A 284 -2.75 16.19 -10.43
C CYS A 284 -2.36 14.72 -10.55
N ALA A 285 -1.99 14.24 -11.74
CA ALA A 285 -1.48 12.89 -11.92
C ALA A 285 -0.16 12.68 -11.17
N ARG A 286 0.78 13.64 -11.22
CA ARG A 286 2.02 13.56 -10.43
C ARG A 286 1.74 13.49 -8.92
N ASN A 287 0.83 14.32 -8.42
CA ASN A 287 0.46 14.32 -7.01
C ASN A 287 -0.26 13.03 -6.59
N LEU A 288 -1.14 12.50 -7.45
CA LEU A 288 -1.79 11.21 -7.28
C LEU A 288 -0.75 10.09 -7.17
N PHE A 289 0.19 10.01 -8.10
CA PHE A 289 1.20 8.95 -8.10
C PHE A 289 2.28 9.16 -7.04
N ALA A 290 2.51 10.38 -6.57
CA ALA A 290 3.28 10.60 -5.34
C ALA A 290 2.60 9.94 -4.14
N ALA A 291 1.28 10.09 -3.97
CA ALA A 291 0.54 9.40 -2.92
C ALA A 291 0.57 7.85 -3.06
N CYS A 292 0.67 7.35 -4.29
CA CYS A 292 0.84 5.91 -4.54
C CYS A 292 2.25 5.40 -4.20
N LEU A 293 3.29 6.13 -4.62
CA LEU A 293 4.66 5.60 -4.74
C LEU A 293 5.65 6.18 -3.72
N GLU A 294 5.43 7.38 -3.19
CA GLU A 294 6.33 8.02 -2.21
C GLU A 294 6.03 7.57 -0.77
N VAL A 295 5.61 6.32 -0.60
CA VAL A 295 5.39 5.68 0.70
C VAL A 295 6.70 5.11 1.27
N GLU A 296 6.75 4.89 2.59
CA GLU A 296 7.94 4.37 3.26
C GLU A 296 8.36 2.98 2.74
N ASP A 297 7.42 2.04 2.64
CA ASP A 297 7.66 0.67 2.18
C ASP A 297 7.14 0.43 0.75
N LEU A 298 7.84 0.97 -0.26
CA LEU A 298 7.48 0.79 -1.67
C LEU A 298 7.83 -0.62 -2.21
N HIS A 299 6.85 -1.52 -2.27
CA HIS A 299 7.01 -2.85 -2.87
C HIS A 299 6.72 -2.87 -4.39
N VAL A 300 7.31 -3.85 -5.09
CA VAL A 300 7.07 -4.08 -6.54
C VAL A 300 5.58 -4.23 -6.85
N GLU A 301 4.83 -4.88 -5.97
CA GLU A 301 3.38 -5.02 -6.11
C GLU A 301 2.67 -3.65 -6.13
N ARG A 302 3.07 -2.73 -5.25
CA ARG A 302 2.50 -1.37 -5.20
C ARG A 302 2.85 -0.56 -6.44
N VAL A 303 4.05 -0.76 -7.01
CA VAL A 303 4.43 -0.18 -8.31
C VAL A 303 3.53 -0.75 -9.42
N ALA A 304 3.32 -2.07 -9.45
CA ALA A 304 2.44 -2.71 -10.43
C ALA A 304 0.99 -2.21 -10.32
N GLN A 305 0.46 -2.12 -9.10
CA GLN A 305 -0.87 -1.56 -8.83
C GLN A 305 -0.97 -0.08 -9.27
N SER A 306 0.09 0.71 -9.06
CA SER A 306 0.14 2.10 -9.52
C SER A 306 0.12 2.20 -11.06
N MET A 307 0.81 1.28 -11.74
CA MET A 307 0.75 1.17 -13.20
C MET A 307 -0.63 0.76 -13.70
N ASP A 308 -1.33 -0.13 -12.97
CA ASP A 308 -2.70 -0.51 -13.30
C ASP A 308 -3.69 0.63 -13.09
N LEU A 309 -3.48 1.47 -12.06
CA LEU A 309 -4.22 2.71 -11.90
C LEU A 309 -3.96 3.67 -13.07
N LEU A 310 -2.70 3.88 -13.48
CA LEU A 310 -2.37 4.72 -14.65
C LEU A 310 -3.06 4.21 -15.92
N ARG A 311 -3.00 2.91 -16.20
CA ARG A 311 -3.71 2.30 -17.33
C ARG A 311 -5.22 2.52 -17.25
N THR A 312 -5.79 2.43 -16.04
CA THR A 312 -7.22 2.68 -15.82
C THR A 312 -7.58 4.13 -16.09
N LEU A 313 -6.79 5.09 -15.60
CA LEU A 313 -7.02 6.51 -15.87
C LEU A 313 -7.00 6.81 -17.37
N ILE A 314 -6.07 6.19 -18.11
CA ILE A 314 -6.00 6.31 -19.58
C ILE A 314 -7.24 5.68 -20.23
N LYS A 315 -7.61 4.47 -19.81
CA LYS A 315 -8.79 3.75 -20.34
C LYS A 315 -10.11 4.50 -20.08
N LEU A 316 -10.19 5.25 -18.98
CA LEU A 316 -11.37 6.04 -18.62
C LEU A 316 -11.36 7.45 -19.25
N ASP A 317 -10.40 7.74 -20.13
CA ASP A 317 -10.15 9.05 -20.72
C ASP A 317 -9.95 10.14 -19.66
N LEU A 318 -9.46 9.80 -18.46
CA LEU A 318 -9.16 10.78 -17.42
C LEU A 318 -7.77 11.38 -17.62
N PHE A 319 -6.86 10.66 -18.28
CA PHE A 319 -5.50 11.11 -18.54
C PHE A 319 -5.01 10.61 -19.90
N GLU A 320 -4.18 11.40 -20.59
CA GLU A 320 -3.57 11.00 -21.86
C GLU A 320 -2.05 11.22 -21.79
N LEU A 321 -1.28 10.19 -22.15
CA LEU A 321 0.18 10.29 -22.25
C LEU A 321 0.57 10.96 -23.56
N GLN A 322 1.27 12.09 -23.48
CA GLN A 322 1.81 12.80 -24.65
C GLN A 322 3.27 12.38 -24.91
N ARG A 323 3.84 12.75 -26.07
CA ARG A 323 5.25 12.41 -26.40
C ARG A 323 6.28 13.05 -25.46
N GLU A 324 5.93 14.17 -24.84
CA GLU A 324 6.78 14.97 -23.95
C GLU A 324 6.49 14.72 -22.47
N GLU A 325 5.86 13.59 -22.15
CA GLU A 325 5.30 13.36 -20.83
C GLU A 325 6.35 13.04 -19.75
N THR A 326 6.16 13.55 -18.54
CA THR A 326 7.14 13.49 -17.43
C THR A 326 6.78 12.49 -16.32
N ILE A 327 5.63 11.82 -16.40
CA ILE A 327 5.16 10.81 -15.45
C ILE A 327 6.02 9.55 -15.53
N SER A 328 6.43 9.10 -16.71
CA SER A 328 7.35 7.96 -16.85
C SER A 328 8.68 8.24 -16.15
N ASP A 329 9.25 9.44 -16.35
CA ASP A 329 10.44 9.89 -15.63
C ASP A 329 10.18 9.92 -14.11
N PHE A 330 9.05 10.46 -13.68
CA PHE A 330 8.65 10.46 -12.27
C PHE A 330 8.57 9.05 -11.68
N PHE A 331 7.89 8.11 -12.35
CA PHE A 331 7.77 6.72 -11.92
C PHE A 331 9.15 6.08 -11.80
N VAL A 332 10.01 6.22 -12.82
CA VAL A 332 11.36 5.68 -12.81
C VAL A 332 12.18 6.30 -11.68
N ARG A 333 12.14 7.62 -11.52
CA ARG A 333 12.87 8.33 -10.46
C ARG A 333 12.41 7.91 -9.07
N VAL A 334 11.11 7.83 -8.82
CA VAL A 334 10.57 7.41 -7.52
C VAL A 334 10.89 5.94 -7.26
N VAL A 335 10.69 5.05 -8.23
CA VAL A 335 11.03 3.63 -8.09
C VAL A 335 12.53 3.45 -7.88
N LEU A 336 13.40 4.19 -8.54
CA LEU A 336 14.85 4.12 -8.30
C LEU A 336 15.20 4.64 -6.90
N THR A 337 14.75 5.85 -6.55
CA THR A 337 15.01 6.46 -5.23
C THR A 337 14.47 5.61 -4.09
N ARG A 338 13.27 5.05 -4.27
CA ARG A 338 12.58 4.25 -3.25
C ARG A 338 12.95 2.78 -3.29
N SER A 339 13.33 2.18 -4.42
CA SER A 339 13.95 0.85 -4.44
C SER A 339 15.32 0.89 -3.77
N LEU A 340 16.06 1.99 -3.91
CA LEU A 340 17.28 2.24 -3.15
C LEU A 340 16.99 2.41 -1.64
N SER A 341 15.89 3.06 -1.25
CA SER A 341 15.51 3.22 0.17
C SER A 341 14.83 1.98 0.79
N ASN A 342 14.07 1.21 0.01
CA ASN A 342 13.31 0.03 0.45
C ASN A 342 14.14 -1.26 0.36
N ARG A 343 15.36 -1.16 -0.20
CA ARG A 343 16.48 -2.04 0.12
C ARG A 343 17.07 -1.74 1.50
N ARG A 344 16.27 -1.42 2.52
CA ARG A 344 16.73 -1.54 3.92
C ARG A 344 16.89 -3.00 4.38
N GLY A 345 16.50 -3.97 3.55
CA GLY A 345 16.95 -5.37 3.63
C GLY A 345 18.13 -5.74 2.72
N ALA A 346 18.63 -4.80 1.91
CA ALA A 346 19.83 -4.97 1.08
C ALA A 346 20.52 -3.63 0.85
N SER A 347 20.78 -2.91 1.94
CA SER A 347 21.63 -1.72 1.87
C SER A 347 23.00 -2.24 1.46
N LEU A 348 23.65 -1.59 0.50
CA LEU A 348 25.07 -1.87 0.26
C LEU A 348 25.80 -1.43 1.53
N GLU A 349 25.98 -2.35 2.46
CA GLU A 349 26.81 -2.15 3.63
C GLU A 349 28.28 -2.01 3.22
N ASN A 350 29.08 -1.39 4.09
CA ASN A 350 30.50 -1.18 3.89
C ASN A 350 31.26 -2.46 3.47
N HIS A 351 30.87 -3.63 3.99
CA HIS A 351 31.50 -4.90 3.68
C HIS A 351 31.22 -5.38 2.24
N HIS A 352 30.11 -4.96 1.63
CA HIS A 352 29.83 -5.17 0.21
C HIS A 352 30.73 -4.30 -0.66
N LEU A 353 30.97 -3.04 -0.28
CA LEU A 353 31.91 -2.18 -1.00
C LEU A 353 33.34 -2.73 -0.94
N MET A 354 33.76 -3.27 0.20
CA MET A 354 35.05 -3.95 0.34
C MET A 354 35.17 -5.18 -0.57
N ARG A 355 34.09 -5.94 -0.78
CA ARG A 355 34.07 -7.06 -1.74
C ARG A 355 34.17 -6.59 -3.20
N ILE A 356 33.53 -5.48 -3.53
CA ILE A 356 33.64 -4.87 -4.87
C ILE A 356 35.08 -4.40 -5.11
N LEU A 357 35.70 -3.74 -4.11
CA LEU A 357 37.10 -3.35 -4.17
C LEU A 357 38.04 -4.57 -4.28
N GLN A 358 37.75 -5.65 -3.56
CA GLN A 358 38.52 -6.89 -3.66
C GLN A 358 38.48 -7.43 -5.08
N ARG A 359 37.30 -7.46 -5.71
CA ARG A 359 37.14 -7.90 -7.08
C ARG A 359 37.89 -6.99 -8.05
N HIS A 360 37.79 -5.68 -7.87
CA HIS A 360 38.54 -4.70 -8.68
C HIS A 360 40.05 -4.91 -8.59
N ILE A 361 40.60 -5.13 -7.39
CA ILE A 361 42.03 -5.42 -7.21
C ILE A 361 42.43 -6.74 -7.87
N ALA A 362 41.58 -7.76 -7.79
CA ALA A 362 41.82 -9.04 -8.45
C ALA A 362 41.81 -8.93 -9.98
N ASP A 363 40.92 -8.11 -10.54
CA ASP A 363 40.75 -7.96 -11.98
C ASP A 363 41.81 -7.02 -12.60
N TYR A 364 42.21 -5.95 -11.90
CA TYR A 364 43.11 -4.92 -12.45
C TYR A 364 44.52 -4.88 -11.85
N GLY A 365 44.74 -5.53 -10.70
CA GLY A 365 46.06 -5.66 -10.05
C GLY A 365 46.68 -4.36 -9.50
N ASN A 366 46.13 -3.20 -9.85
CA ASN A 366 46.61 -1.86 -9.52
C ASN A 366 45.92 -1.33 -8.24
N ILE A 367 46.69 -1.18 -7.17
CA ILE A 367 46.19 -0.70 -5.87
C ILE A 367 45.92 0.81 -5.90
N PRO A 368 46.80 1.68 -6.42
CA PRO A 368 46.50 3.11 -6.59
C PRO A 368 45.15 3.40 -7.28
N SER A 369 44.83 2.73 -8.39
CA SER A 369 43.51 2.95 -9.05
C SER A 369 42.35 2.46 -8.18
N SER A 370 42.56 1.44 -7.36
CA SER A 370 41.55 0.95 -6.41
C SER A 370 41.31 1.91 -5.25
N VAL A 371 42.30 2.76 -4.90
CA VAL A 371 42.12 3.86 -3.94
C VAL A 371 41.19 4.92 -4.53
N GLU A 372 41.41 5.34 -5.77
CA GLU A 372 40.53 6.28 -6.48
C GLU A 372 39.11 5.72 -6.61
N PHE A 373 39.00 4.44 -6.96
CA PHE A 373 37.73 3.75 -7.04
C PHE A 373 37.02 3.65 -5.68
N ALA A 374 37.76 3.52 -4.56
CA ALA A 374 37.17 3.57 -3.23
C ALA A 374 36.52 4.93 -2.91
N TYR A 375 37.16 6.05 -3.32
CA TYR A 375 36.55 7.37 -3.22
C TYR A 375 35.29 7.49 -4.09
N GLU A 376 35.31 6.92 -5.30
CA GLU A 376 34.14 6.91 -6.18
C GLU A 376 32.99 6.08 -5.60
N LEU A 377 33.27 4.88 -5.08
CA LEU A 377 32.28 4.05 -4.39
C LEU A 377 31.68 4.78 -3.20
N ARG A 378 32.51 5.48 -2.42
CA ARG A 378 32.03 6.28 -1.28
C ARG A 378 31.13 7.45 -1.71
N ARG A 379 31.41 8.06 -2.87
CA ARG A 379 30.57 9.12 -3.46
C ARG A 379 29.23 8.57 -3.96
N LEU A 380 29.23 7.41 -4.60
CA LEU A 380 28.03 6.77 -5.14
C LEU A 380 27.14 6.18 -4.04
N PHE A 381 27.74 5.70 -2.96
CA PHE A 381 27.05 5.03 -1.86
C PHE A 381 27.40 5.71 -0.53
N PRO A 382 26.85 6.91 -0.27
CA PRO A 382 27.27 7.71 0.86
C PRO A 382 26.90 7.13 2.23
N ASP A 383 25.90 6.26 2.27
CA ASP A 383 25.38 5.65 3.49
C ASP A 383 26.00 4.28 3.79
N ALA A 384 26.87 3.78 2.91
CA ALA A 384 27.53 2.48 3.02
C ALA A 384 28.74 2.50 3.98
N VAL A 385 28.54 3.01 5.19
CA VAL A 385 29.60 3.21 6.19
C VAL A 385 29.69 2.05 7.17
N PHE A 386 30.79 1.99 7.91
CA PHE A 386 31.05 1.00 8.93
C PHE A 386 30.07 1.19 10.10
N HIS A 387 29.42 0.10 10.47
CA HIS A 387 28.59 0.01 11.66
C HIS A 387 29.06 -1.15 12.53
N LYS A 388 29.03 -0.98 13.86
CA LYS A 388 29.46 -2.01 14.82
C LYS A 388 28.73 -3.34 14.66
N GLU A 389 27.46 -3.29 14.25
CA GLU A 389 26.63 -4.47 13.97
C GLU A 389 27.23 -5.34 12.85
N ASN A 390 27.96 -4.73 11.92
CA ASN A 390 28.57 -5.40 10.76
C ASN A 390 30.07 -5.68 10.96
N PHE A 391 30.57 -5.57 12.19
CA PHE A 391 32.00 -5.69 12.51
C PHE A 391 32.62 -6.99 11.99
N TYR A 392 32.01 -8.15 12.29
CA TYR A 392 32.54 -9.45 11.88
C TYR A 392 32.66 -9.60 10.35
N ASN A 393 31.60 -9.22 9.62
CA ASN A 393 31.60 -9.24 8.16
C ASN A 393 32.66 -8.28 7.58
N SER A 394 32.80 -7.11 8.18
CA SER A 394 33.79 -6.10 7.79
C SER A 394 35.21 -6.61 7.96
N VAL A 395 35.54 -7.25 9.09
CA VAL A 395 36.88 -7.82 9.34
C VAL A 395 37.20 -8.94 8.37
N ILE A 396 36.24 -9.83 8.10
CA ILE A 396 36.42 -10.92 7.11
C ILE A 396 36.65 -10.34 5.71
N CYS A 397 35.85 -9.37 5.30
CA CYS A 397 35.98 -8.75 3.97
C CYS A 397 37.28 -7.95 3.84
N ALA A 398 37.69 -7.22 4.88
CA ALA A 398 38.97 -6.53 4.92
C ALA A 398 40.14 -7.53 4.81
N ARG A 399 40.11 -8.64 5.54
CA ARG A 399 41.15 -9.69 5.42
C ARG A 399 41.22 -10.26 4.01
N ASN A 400 40.08 -10.54 3.38
CA ASN A 400 40.03 -11.07 2.02
C ASN A 400 40.52 -10.04 0.97
N LEU A 401 40.17 -8.77 1.17
CA LEU A 401 40.68 -7.65 0.36
C LEU A 401 42.21 -7.57 0.43
N PHE A 402 42.79 -7.58 1.63
CA PHE A 402 44.23 -7.48 1.79
C PHE A 402 44.97 -8.77 1.43
N ALA A 403 44.32 -9.93 1.48
CA ALA A 403 44.84 -11.14 0.87
C ALA A 403 44.98 -10.97 -0.65
N ALA A 404 43.99 -10.40 -1.34
CA ALA A 404 44.10 -10.09 -2.77
C ALA A 404 45.20 -9.06 -3.08
N CYS A 405 45.51 -8.17 -2.13
CA CYS A 405 46.61 -7.22 -2.28
C CYS A 405 47.99 -7.86 -2.07
N LEU A 406 48.15 -8.68 -1.03
CA LEU A 406 49.46 -9.09 -0.49
C LEU A 406 49.84 -10.54 -0.80
N GLU A 407 48.87 -11.44 -1.00
CA GLU A 407 49.14 -12.86 -1.26
C GLU A 407 49.39 -13.15 -2.76
N VAL A 408 49.92 -12.17 -3.50
CA VAL A 408 50.36 -12.29 -4.91
C VAL A 408 51.75 -12.93 -5.05
N GLU A 409 52.06 -13.49 -6.22
CA GLU A 409 53.34 -14.17 -6.49
C GLU A 409 54.56 -13.24 -6.29
N ASP A 410 54.52 -12.04 -6.87
CA ASP A 410 55.62 -11.06 -6.80
C ASP A 410 55.38 -9.95 -5.77
N LEU A 411 55.37 -10.32 -4.48
CA LEU A 411 55.22 -9.35 -3.39
C LEU A 411 56.51 -8.53 -3.17
N HIS A 412 56.40 -7.21 -3.24
CA HIS A 412 57.50 -6.26 -3.02
C HIS A 412 57.08 -5.09 -2.12
N VAL A 413 58.08 -4.36 -1.59
CA VAL A 413 57.89 -3.34 -0.53
C VAL A 413 56.89 -2.26 -0.94
N GLU A 414 56.92 -1.83 -2.21
CA GLU A 414 56.01 -0.81 -2.73
C GLU A 414 54.55 -1.25 -2.66
N ARG A 415 54.25 -2.50 -3.05
CA ARG A 415 52.90 -3.06 -2.98
C ARG A 415 52.40 -3.18 -1.54
N VAL A 416 53.28 -3.48 -0.59
CA VAL A 416 52.96 -3.47 0.85
C VAL A 416 52.61 -2.07 1.32
N ALA A 417 53.37 -1.06 0.90
CA ALA A 417 53.10 0.35 1.21
C ALA A 417 51.75 0.81 0.64
N GLN A 418 51.50 0.54 -0.65
CA GLN A 418 50.24 0.86 -1.33
C GLN A 418 49.03 0.18 -0.65
N SER A 419 49.19 -1.06 -0.19
CA SER A 419 48.16 -1.78 0.56
C SER A 419 47.83 -1.13 1.90
N MET A 420 48.84 -0.60 2.60
CA MET A 420 48.61 0.18 3.83
C MET A 420 47.93 1.51 3.55
N ASP A 421 48.25 2.17 2.45
CA ASP A 421 47.59 3.42 2.06
C ASP A 421 46.12 3.19 1.67
N LEU A 422 45.81 2.06 1.03
CA LEU A 422 44.43 1.62 0.83
C LEU A 422 43.71 1.42 2.17
N LEU A 423 44.32 0.72 3.14
CA LEU A 423 43.73 0.55 4.48
C LEU A 423 43.42 1.89 5.15
N ARG A 424 44.38 2.83 5.15
CA ARG A 424 44.18 4.18 5.69
C ARG A 424 43.05 4.90 4.98
N THR A 425 42.94 4.74 3.67
CA THR A 425 41.85 5.33 2.89
C THR A 425 40.50 4.75 3.29
N LEU A 426 40.38 3.43 3.43
CA LEU A 426 39.13 2.79 3.86
C LEU A 426 38.70 3.28 5.25
N ILE A 427 39.65 3.50 6.16
CA ILE A 427 39.37 4.08 7.48
C ILE A 427 38.91 5.52 7.35
N LYS A 428 39.61 6.35 6.57
CA LYS A 428 39.26 7.75 6.32
C LYS A 428 37.88 7.91 5.67
N LEU A 429 37.45 6.94 4.86
CA LEU A 429 36.15 6.95 4.18
C LEU A 429 35.02 6.35 5.04
N ASP A 430 35.29 6.00 6.30
CA ASP A 430 34.38 5.29 7.19
C ASP A 430 33.91 3.95 6.62
N LEU A 431 34.70 3.31 5.74
CA LEU A 431 34.37 1.98 5.18
C LEU A 431 34.87 0.84 6.09
N PHE A 432 35.80 1.14 7.00
CA PHE A 432 36.35 0.18 7.94
C PHE A 432 36.83 0.88 9.22
N GLU A 433 36.71 0.22 10.36
CA GLU A 433 37.19 0.74 11.65
C GLU A 433 38.05 -0.33 12.33
N LEU A 434 39.23 0.06 12.81
CA LEU A 434 40.10 -0.82 13.59
C LEU A 434 39.69 -0.78 15.07
N GLN A 435 39.34 -1.94 15.62
CA GLN A 435 39.05 -2.10 17.04
C GLN A 435 40.34 -2.40 17.83
N ARG A 436 40.29 -2.28 19.17
CA ARG A 436 41.46 -2.55 20.04
C ARG A 436 42.07 -3.95 19.83
N GLU A 437 41.24 -4.94 19.51
CA GLU A 437 41.64 -6.33 19.26
C GLU A 437 41.84 -6.63 17.76
N GLU A 438 42.22 -5.63 16.96
CA GLU A 438 42.38 -5.82 15.52
C GLU A 438 43.41 -6.89 15.14
N THR A 439 43.16 -7.57 14.03
CA THR A 439 43.98 -8.66 13.51
C THR A 439 44.57 -8.37 12.13
N ILE A 440 44.33 -7.16 11.60
CA ILE A 440 44.76 -6.76 10.26
C ILE A 440 46.26 -6.47 10.25
N SER A 441 46.79 -5.75 11.25
CA SER A 441 48.23 -5.50 11.36
C SER A 441 49.01 -6.82 11.49
N ASP A 442 48.49 -7.73 12.31
CA ASP A 442 49.04 -9.07 12.51
C ASP A 442 49.08 -9.87 11.19
N PHE A 443 48.01 -9.78 10.37
CA PHE A 443 47.95 -10.38 9.05
C PHE A 443 49.01 -9.82 8.10
N PHE A 444 49.13 -8.49 8.00
CA PHE A 444 50.13 -7.85 7.13
C PHE A 444 51.55 -8.30 7.50
N VAL A 445 51.90 -8.17 8.78
CA VAL A 445 53.22 -8.53 9.28
C VAL A 445 53.51 -10.01 9.06
N ARG A 446 52.51 -10.89 9.25
CA ARG A 446 52.64 -12.32 8.93
C ARG A 446 53.03 -12.55 7.46
N VAL A 447 52.32 -11.92 6.53
CA VAL A 447 52.54 -12.14 5.10
C VAL A 447 53.92 -11.64 4.70
N VAL A 448 54.28 -10.42 5.11
CA VAL A 448 55.60 -9.82 4.85
C VAL A 448 56.72 -10.66 5.46
N LEU A 449 56.57 -11.11 6.70
CA LEU A 449 57.55 -11.96 7.38
C LEU A 449 57.74 -13.32 6.69
N THR A 450 56.67 -13.86 6.10
CA THR A 450 56.71 -15.18 5.43
C THR A 450 57.30 -15.08 4.02
N ARG A 451 56.99 -14.00 3.29
CA ARG A 451 57.32 -13.87 1.86
C ARG A 451 58.48 -12.95 1.55
N MET A 452 58.89 -12.11 2.50
CA MET A 452 59.99 -11.17 2.35
C MET A 452 61.06 -11.50 3.39
N ASN A 453 61.21 -10.69 4.43
CA ASN A 453 62.20 -10.90 5.48
C ASN A 453 61.80 -10.20 6.78
N TRP A 454 62.60 -10.45 7.83
CA TRP A 454 62.41 -9.87 9.16
C TRP A 454 62.40 -8.33 9.16
N ASN A 455 63.34 -7.70 8.45
CA ASN A 455 63.50 -6.24 8.47
C ASN A 455 62.28 -5.55 7.85
N GLU A 456 61.77 -6.06 6.73
CA GLU A 456 60.56 -5.52 6.10
C GLU A 456 59.31 -5.74 6.96
N ALA A 457 59.23 -6.87 7.66
CA ALA A 457 58.13 -7.14 8.59
C ALA A 457 58.15 -6.21 9.81
N LEU A 458 59.34 -5.94 10.36
CA LEU A 458 59.54 -4.98 11.45
C LEU A 458 59.20 -3.55 11.00
N ASN A 459 59.66 -3.14 9.82
CA ASN A 459 59.33 -1.84 9.22
C ASN A 459 57.82 -1.69 8.99
N THR A 460 57.16 -2.74 8.53
CA THR A 460 55.70 -2.77 8.34
C THR A 460 54.99 -2.58 9.68
N TRP A 461 55.39 -3.30 10.73
CA TRP A 461 54.84 -3.12 12.07
C TRP A 461 55.05 -1.70 12.62
N MET A 462 56.26 -1.14 12.48
CA MET A 462 56.56 0.24 12.90
C MET A 462 55.66 1.27 12.20
N LYS A 463 55.32 1.03 10.92
CA LYS A 463 54.37 1.87 10.18
C LYS A 463 52.94 1.72 10.71
N PHE A 464 52.50 0.51 11.06
CA PHE A 464 51.21 0.29 11.72
C PHE A 464 51.13 0.98 13.09
N GLN A 465 52.17 0.88 13.91
CA GLN A 465 52.24 1.53 15.20
C GLN A 465 52.23 3.07 15.08
N SER A 466 53.04 3.63 14.18
CA SER A 466 53.16 5.08 14.06
C SER A 466 51.97 5.75 13.37
N SER A 467 51.22 5.04 12.51
CA SER A 467 50.15 5.66 11.72
C SER A 467 48.73 5.26 12.11
N LEU A 468 48.54 4.12 12.77
CA LEU A 468 47.23 3.59 13.14
C LEU A 468 47.17 3.14 14.62
N ASP A 469 48.23 3.37 15.40
CA ASP A 469 48.37 2.96 16.80
C ASP A 469 48.10 1.45 17.02
N CYS A 470 48.50 0.62 16.06
CA CYS A 470 48.25 -0.83 16.08
C CYS A 470 49.48 -1.61 16.57
N SER A 471 49.44 -2.05 17.83
CA SER A 471 50.54 -2.80 18.46
C SER A 471 50.46 -4.32 18.32
N ASN A 472 49.30 -4.88 17.93
CA ASN A 472 49.00 -6.31 18.05
C ASN A 472 49.98 -7.22 17.28
N ALA A 473 50.46 -6.77 16.12
CA ALA A 473 51.43 -7.52 15.33
C ALA A 473 52.81 -7.72 16.01
N MET A 474 53.14 -6.95 17.05
CA MET A 474 54.37 -7.12 17.83
C MET A 474 54.47 -8.53 18.41
N VAL A 475 53.34 -9.10 18.85
CA VAL A 475 53.29 -10.47 19.40
C VAL A 475 53.76 -11.50 18.37
N ARG A 476 53.46 -11.28 17.08
CA ARG A 476 53.90 -12.18 16.00
C ARG A 476 55.39 -12.08 15.74
N LEU A 477 55.95 -10.87 15.73
CA LEU A 477 57.39 -10.65 15.62
C LEU A 477 58.12 -11.31 16.78
N LEU A 478 57.64 -11.15 18.02
CA LEU A 478 58.21 -11.80 19.20
C LEU A 478 58.16 -13.33 19.11
N LYS A 479 57.03 -13.90 18.67
CA LYS A 479 56.89 -15.35 18.45
C LYS A 479 57.87 -15.86 17.39
N TYR A 480 58.05 -15.12 16.31
CA TYR A 480 58.99 -15.49 15.25
C TYR A 480 60.44 -15.41 15.74
N ALA A 481 60.83 -14.32 16.42
CA ALA A 481 62.16 -14.17 17.01
C ALA A 481 62.46 -15.28 18.04
N TYR A 482 61.47 -15.65 18.85
CA TYR A 482 61.59 -16.74 19.82
C TYR A 482 61.77 -18.11 19.13
N ARG A 483 61.03 -18.39 18.05
CA ARG A 483 61.18 -19.63 17.27
C ARG A 483 62.47 -19.67 16.46
N GLY A 484 62.93 -18.53 15.95
CA GLY A 484 64.18 -18.37 15.21
C GLY A 484 65.43 -18.59 16.07
N LYS A 485 65.36 -18.38 17.39
CA LYS A 485 66.47 -18.70 18.32
C LYS A 485 66.82 -20.19 18.39
N ASN A 486 66.01 -21.09 17.83
CA ASN A 486 66.35 -22.50 17.69
C ASN A 486 67.06 -22.83 16.36
N HIS A 487 67.14 -21.92 15.38
CA HIS A 487 67.87 -22.13 14.11
C HIS A 487 68.37 -20.80 13.50
N ILE A 488 69.61 -20.40 13.83
CA ILE A 488 70.44 -19.31 13.24
C ILE A 488 70.65 -18.14 14.21
N GLY A 489 71.90 -18.00 14.64
CA GLY A 489 72.38 -16.90 15.45
C GLY A 489 72.29 -15.57 14.70
N ILE A 490 71.62 -14.61 15.31
CA ILE A 490 71.73 -13.20 14.95
C ILE A 490 72.90 -12.64 15.77
N GLN A 491 74.03 -12.40 15.09
CA GLN A 491 75.06 -11.49 15.59
C GLN A 491 74.42 -10.11 15.74
N PHE A 492 74.26 -9.66 16.97
CA PHE A 492 74.11 -8.24 17.23
C PHE A 492 75.50 -7.62 16.97
N GLY A 493 75.58 -6.74 15.96
CA GLY A 493 76.74 -5.88 15.77
C GLY A 493 77.03 -5.15 17.08
N LYS A 494 78.27 -5.28 17.54
CA LYS A 494 78.88 -4.34 18.46
C LYS A 494 79.17 -3.04 17.71
N ASP A 495 79.15 -1.95 18.46
CA ASP A 495 79.54 -0.59 18.05
C ASP A 495 80.73 -0.51 17.08
#